data_AF-G2IT98-F1
#
_entry.id   AF-G2IT98-F1
#
_cell.length_a   1.000
_cell.length_b   1.000
_cell.length_c   1.000
_cell.angle_alpha   90.00
_cell.angle_beta   90.00
_cell.angle_gamma   90.00
#
_symmetry.space_group_name_H-M   'P 1'
#
loop_
_entity.id
_entity.type
_entity.pdbx_description
1 polymer ?
#
loop_
_entity_poly.entity_id
_entity_poly.type
_entity_poly.pdbx_seq_one_letter_code
_entity_poly.pdbx_strand_id
1 'polypeptide(L)'
;MIMPLPATIQTAVSQDAIRRASRLFSGDSRDCLHEMCQNARRAGATRIAIDLTQQEGRFCLHIRDDGCGIDDPAALLMLGHSGWHHDIARSEDPAGMGMFSLAGRTVEIQSFSPSAGTAWKVRIPAHAWDSGAPLPLEQGTIGWGTLISIEMPGDWHFGLHSIVADIALHFPLPITMNGVLQPREDFLKGALLVEDACGCRIGVYDLDPDWQDGRRINFHGLRVKCSLPTTLELKDSSARWTVRIDIVDAPDVHLVLPARKEVIENGAMKALRDAAERAIYKAIAARPDHRLPFAAWERAQELGVALPESRSSLSPWHPQTADDHHGRIRTRFASEGTMLIVPFLQPDLAQPIGLARRQTPLQYFQLVEEERLLEGYAWYDQLPIIVHVSFQIHHDGAAYRYDDNNHLPADLPSGLVDRIVLELTVAQSGRENAPQYMHSINIPALVCDNNGWDIEAATILVTRDSDITPDRLGQLIYATLFCSIDDGDNDSWETQSRAFERDARQEATRILLGEDAAILQAIDMSARDHLTWLIPQDRKIVIQAERGGITVDFIPS
;
A
#
# COMPACT_ATOMS: atom_id res chain seq x y z
N MET A 1 -39.05 -15.38 44.53
CA MET A 1 -38.64 -14.95 45.88
C MET A 1 -37.81 -13.71 45.68
N ILE A 2 -38.29 -12.55 46.15
CA ILE A 2 -37.61 -11.26 45.94
C ILE A 2 -36.33 -11.27 46.79
N MET A 3 -35.16 -11.09 46.17
CA MET A 3 -33.92 -10.97 46.92
C MET A 3 -33.76 -9.52 47.41
N PRO A 4 -33.59 -9.28 48.72
CA PRO A 4 -33.43 -7.94 49.24
C PRO A 4 -32.07 -7.36 48.82
N LEU A 5 -32.06 -6.11 48.40
CA LEU A 5 -30.83 -5.37 48.09
C LEU A 5 -30.05 -5.07 49.39
N PRO A 6 -28.71 -5.04 49.34
CA PRO A 6 -27.91 -4.66 50.50
C PRO A 6 -28.16 -3.19 50.88
N ALA A 7 -28.01 -2.85 52.15
CA ALA A 7 -28.12 -1.45 52.62
C ALA A 7 -26.89 -0.62 52.22
N THR A 8 -25.73 -1.27 52.09
CA THR A 8 -24.47 -0.66 51.68
C THR A 8 -23.67 -1.60 50.78
N ILE A 9 -22.85 -1.04 49.90
CA ILE A 9 -21.82 -1.77 49.13
C ILE A 9 -20.45 -1.21 49.43
N GLN A 10 -19.38 -1.95 49.18
CA GLN A 10 -18.02 -1.50 49.43
C GLN A 10 -17.07 -2.05 48.37
N THR A 11 -15.96 -1.34 48.13
CA THR A 11 -14.92 -1.84 47.22
C THR A 11 -14.19 -3.02 47.85
N ALA A 12 -14.22 -4.17 47.18
CA ALA A 12 -13.62 -5.41 47.67
C ALA A 12 -12.29 -5.71 46.95
N VAL A 13 -11.45 -4.68 46.78
CA VAL A 13 -10.23 -4.78 45.97
C VAL A 13 -9.04 -4.16 46.69
N SER A 14 -7.86 -4.78 46.55
CA SER A 14 -6.62 -4.22 47.11
C SER A 14 -6.27 -2.87 46.45
N GLN A 15 -5.79 -1.92 47.25
CA GLN A 15 -5.39 -0.59 46.77
C GLN A 15 -4.34 -0.67 45.64
N ASP A 16 -3.47 -1.68 45.66
CA ASP A 16 -2.49 -1.92 44.60
C ASP A 16 -3.11 -2.37 43.29
N ALA A 17 -4.18 -3.17 43.32
CA ALA A 17 -4.89 -3.61 42.13
C ALA A 17 -5.69 -2.46 41.49
N ILE A 18 -6.29 -1.57 42.29
CA ILE A 18 -6.98 -0.38 41.77
C ILE A 18 -5.98 0.61 41.17
N ARG A 19 -4.85 0.89 41.84
CA ARG A 19 -3.78 1.74 41.28
C ARG A 19 -3.19 1.18 39.99
N ARG A 20 -3.07 -0.14 39.86
CA ARG A 20 -2.64 -0.79 38.61
C ARG A 20 -3.74 -0.68 37.54
N ALA A 21 -5.00 -0.95 37.87
CA ALA A 21 -6.14 -0.79 36.96
C ALA A 21 -6.25 0.66 36.43
N SER A 22 -6.11 1.67 37.28
CA SER A 22 -6.13 3.09 36.88
C SER A 22 -4.92 3.52 36.02
N ARG A 23 -3.80 2.76 36.02
CA ARG A 23 -2.66 2.95 35.09
C ARG A 23 -2.82 2.18 33.78
N LEU A 24 -3.69 1.18 33.81
CA LEU A 24 -3.97 0.23 32.75
C LEU A 24 -5.08 0.74 31.82
N PHE A 25 -6.00 1.56 32.35
CA PHE A 25 -6.91 2.40 31.57
C PHE A 25 -6.30 3.79 31.40
N SER A 26 -6.36 4.34 30.19
CA SER A 26 -5.86 5.68 29.89
C SER A 26 -6.61 6.78 30.66
N GLY A 27 -7.81 6.46 31.18
CA GLY A 27 -8.73 7.44 31.74
C GLY A 27 -9.32 8.38 30.69
N ASP A 28 -9.17 8.07 29.41
CA ASP A 28 -9.75 8.84 28.31
C ASP A 28 -11.28 8.64 28.26
N SER A 29 -11.97 9.75 28.00
CA SER A 29 -13.41 9.82 27.73
C SER A 29 -13.87 8.79 26.71
N ARG A 30 -13.06 8.51 25.68
CA ARG A 30 -13.36 7.53 24.63
C ARG A 30 -13.42 6.09 25.16
N ASP A 31 -12.37 5.65 25.85
CA ASP A 31 -12.30 4.29 26.41
C ASP A 31 -13.45 4.07 27.39
N CYS A 32 -13.73 5.07 28.24
CA CYS A 32 -14.86 5.05 29.17
C CYS A 32 -16.21 4.90 28.45
N LEU A 33 -16.49 5.77 27.46
CA LEU A 33 -17.74 5.73 26.71
C LEU A 33 -17.92 4.39 26.00
N HIS A 34 -16.85 3.84 25.42
CA HIS A 34 -16.89 2.55 24.74
C HIS A 34 -17.27 1.42 25.69
N GLU A 35 -16.63 1.34 26.86
CA GLU A 35 -16.96 0.34 27.88
C GLU A 35 -18.41 0.45 28.35
N MET A 36 -18.92 1.67 28.58
CA MET A 36 -20.31 1.87 29.01
C MET A 36 -21.29 1.43 27.92
N CYS A 37 -21.01 1.74 26.64
CA CYS A 37 -21.84 1.30 25.53
C CYS A 37 -21.81 -0.23 25.40
N GLN A 38 -20.65 -0.86 25.52
CA GLN A 38 -20.55 -2.32 25.51
C GLN A 38 -21.34 -2.96 26.66
N ASN A 39 -21.29 -2.40 27.87
CA ASN A 39 -22.07 -2.90 29.00
C ASN A 39 -23.58 -2.79 28.75
N ALA A 40 -24.04 -1.68 28.21
CA ALA A 40 -25.44 -1.53 27.80
C ALA A 40 -25.87 -2.61 26.79
N ARG A 41 -25.02 -2.88 25.78
CA ARG A 41 -25.27 -3.96 24.82
C ARG A 41 -25.34 -5.34 25.48
N ARG A 42 -24.39 -5.66 26.38
CA ARG A 42 -24.38 -6.92 27.13
C ARG A 42 -25.62 -7.06 28.03
N ALA A 43 -26.16 -5.94 28.52
CA ALA A 43 -27.44 -5.92 29.24
C ALA A 43 -28.67 -6.11 28.34
N GLY A 44 -28.49 -6.32 27.02
CA GLY A 44 -29.59 -6.50 26.08
C GLY A 44 -30.35 -5.22 25.77
N ALA A 45 -29.73 -4.05 25.95
CA ALA A 45 -30.34 -2.77 25.60
C ALA A 45 -30.68 -2.70 24.10
N THR A 46 -31.73 -1.93 23.78
CA THR A 46 -32.14 -1.63 22.41
C THR A 46 -31.68 -0.25 21.95
N ARG A 47 -31.35 0.64 22.88
CA ARG A 47 -30.81 1.98 22.62
C ARG A 47 -29.92 2.48 23.75
N ILE A 48 -29.08 3.47 23.45
CA ILE A 48 -28.29 4.19 24.46
C ILE A 48 -28.53 5.69 24.28
N ALA A 49 -28.79 6.40 25.37
CA ALA A 49 -28.88 7.85 25.40
C ALA A 49 -27.70 8.43 26.19
N ILE A 50 -26.99 9.35 25.56
CA ILE A 50 -25.89 10.09 26.15
C ILE A 50 -26.32 11.55 26.21
N ASP A 51 -26.35 12.14 27.40
CA ASP A 51 -26.79 13.51 27.59
C ASP A 51 -25.75 14.29 28.40
N LEU A 52 -25.51 15.54 28.01
CA LEU A 52 -24.71 16.51 28.75
C LEU A 52 -25.63 17.49 29.45
N THR A 53 -25.46 17.59 30.76
CA THR A 53 -26.10 18.65 31.54
C THR A 53 -25.04 19.52 32.22
N GLN A 54 -25.43 20.73 32.59
CA GLN A 54 -24.61 21.62 33.40
C GLN A 54 -25.33 21.86 34.73
N GLN A 55 -24.65 21.55 35.83
CA GLN A 55 -25.15 21.76 37.19
C GLN A 55 -24.10 22.54 37.99
N GLU A 56 -24.48 23.67 38.59
CA GLU A 56 -23.59 24.49 39.42
C GLU A 56 -22.25 24.85 38.74
N GLY A 57 -22.27 25.08 37.43
CA GLY A 57 -21.07 25.40 36.65
C GLY A 57 -20.19 24.20 36.27
N ARG A 58 -20.56 22.97 36.68
CA ARG A 58 -19.89 21.71 36.33
C ARG A 58 -20.66 20.96 35.25
N PHE A 59 -19.96 20.29 34.36
CA PHE A 59 -20.57 19.44 33.34
C PHE A 59 -20.79 18.02 33.89
N CYS A 60 -21.96 17.45 33.63
CA CYS A 60 -22.32 16.09 34.00
C CYS A 60 -22.66 15.32 32.72
N LEU A 61 -22.00 14.17 32.55
CA LEU A 61 -22.27 13.23 31.47
C LEU A 61 -23.21 12.14 31.99
N HIS A 62 -24.35 11.98 31.35
CA HIS A 62 -25.33 10.95 31.64
C HIS A 62 -25.32 9.92 30.53
N ILE A 63 -25.18 8.65 30.87
CA ILE A 63 -25.25 7.52 29.96
C ILE A 63 -26.37 6.64 30.44
N ARG A 64 -27.41 6.47 29.62
CA ARG A 64 -28.61 5.70 29.93
C ARG A 64 -28.82 4.61 28.89
N ASP A 65 -29.13 3.42 29.35
CA ASP A 65 -29.58 2.31 28.52
C ASP A 65 -30.94 1.79 28.99
N ASP A 66 -31.62 1.04 28.11
CA ASP A 66 -32.88 0.35 28.39
C ASP A 66 -32.70 -1.18 28.52
N GLY A 67 -31.50 -1.63 28.89
CA GLY A 67 -31.19 -3.05 29.13
C GLY A 67 -31.79 -3.58 30.44
N CYS A 68 -31.43 -4.80 30.83
CA CYS A 68 -32.01 -5.48 32.00
C CYS A 68 -31.70 -4.81 33.36
N GLY A 69 -30.76 -3.86 33.41
CA GLY A 69 -30.24 -3.30 34.65
C GLY A 69 -29.24 -4.24 35.34
N ILE A 70 -28.87 -3.89 36.57
CA ILE A 70 -27.85 -4.55 37.38
C ILE A 70 -28.51 -5.10 38.64
N ASP A 71 -28.49 -6.42 38.76
CA ASP A 71 -29.20 -7.13 39.81
C ASP A 71 -28.46 -7.11 41.16
N ASP A 72 -27.13 -7.28 41.14
CA ASP A 72 -26.28 -7.17 42.31
C ASP A 72 -25.44 -5.88 42.24
N PRO A 73 -25.79 -4.83 43.02
CA PRO A 73 -25.02 -3.59 43.07
C PRO A 73 -23.58 -3.79 43.57
N ALA A 74 -23.31 -4.83 44.36
CA ALA A 74 -21.96 -5.07 44.89
C ALA A 74 -20.98 -5.52 43.79
N ALA A 75 -21.49 -6.17 42.74
CA ALA A 75 -20.69 -6.60 41.59
C ALA A 75 -20.00 -5.44 40.86
N LEU A 76 -20.53 -4.21 40.95
CA LEU A 76 -19.91 -3.02 40.37
C LEU A 76 -18.53 -2.69 40.94
N LEU A 77 -18.29 -3.05 42.20
CA LEU A 77 -17.10 -2.67 42.97
C LEU A 77 -16.15 -3.85 43.22
N MET A 78 -16.36 -4.97 42.51
CA MET A 78 -15.50 -6.15 42.54
C MET A 78 -14.65 -6.22 41.26
N LEU A 79 -13.34 -6.01 41.38
CA LEU A 79 -12.40 -6.15 40.25
C LEU A 79 -12.33 -7.62 39.81
N GLY A 80 -12.53 -7.86 38.51
CA GLY A 80 -12.43 -9.20 37.92
C GLY A 80 -13.64 -10.10 38.11
N HIS A 81 -14.76 -9.56 38.62
CA HIS A 81 -16.05 -10.27 38.66
C HIS A 81 -16.97 -9.73 37.55
N SER A 82 -17.19 -10.51 36.50
CA SER A 82 -18.21 -10.22 35.50
C SER A 82 -19.51 -10.90 35.93
N GLY A 83 -20.45 -10.14 36.50
CA GLY A 83 -21.80 -10.64 36.84
C GLY A 83 -22.68 -10.97 35.63
N TRP A 84 -22.09 -11.20 34.46
CA TRP A 84 -22.78 -11.48 33.20
C TRP A 84 -23.17 -12.96 33.11
N HIS A 85 -24.29 -13.26 32.42
CA HIS A 85 -24.72 -14.63 32.18
C HIS A 85 -23.64 -15.45 31.45
N HIS A 86 -23.66 -16.77 31.65
CA HIS A 86 -22.66 -17.72 31.17
C HIS A 86 -22.41 -17.66 29.65
N ASP A 87 -23.40 -17.27 28.85
CA ASP A 87 -23.26 -17.17 27.41
C ASP A 87 -22.46 -15.93 26.98
N ILE A 88 -22.65 -14.79 27.65
CA ILE A 88 -21.89 -13.54 27.41
C ILE A 88 -20.46 -13.67 27.95
N ALA A 89 -20.31 -14.31 29.11
CA ALA A 89 -18.99 -14.58 29.69
C ALA A 89 -18.13 -15.45 28.75
N ARG A 90 -18.78 -16.37 28.02
CA ARG A 90 -18.14 -17.25 27.06
C ARG A 90 -17.86 -16.56 25.72
N SER A 91 -18.78 -15.72 25.23
CA SER A 91 -18.70 -15.10 23.90
C SER A 91 -17.79 -13.87 23.82
N GLU A 92 -17.52 -13.18 24.94
CA GLU A 92 -16.85 -11.88 24.90
C GLU A 92 -15.72 -11.69 25.91
N ASP A 93 -15.45 -12.68 26.77
CA ASP A 93 -14.46 -12.62 27.88
C ASP A 93 -14.41 -11.25 28.60
N PRO A 94 -15.52 -10.82 29.24
CA PRO A 94 -15.58 -9.54 29.90
C PRO A 94 -14.67 -9.55 31.13
N ALA A 95 -13.52 -8.89 31.02
CA ALA A 95 -12.48 -8.81 32.04
C ALA A 95 -12.91 -8.28 33.44
N GLY A 96 -14.15 -7.82 33.61
CA GLY A 96 -14.65 -7.32 34.90
C GLY A 96 -13.98 -6.02 35.36
N MET A 97 -13.43 -5.25 34.42
CA MET A 97 -12.66 -4.03 34.71
C MET A 97 -13.28 -2.74 34.12
N GLY A 98 -14.29 -2.84 33.25
CA GLY A 98 -14.83 -1.70 32.49
C GLY A 98 -15.39 -0.56 33.36
N MET A 99 -15.98 -0.88 34.52
CA MET A 99 -16.46 0.11 35.50
C MET A 99 -15.32 0.87 36.20
N PHE A 100 -14.14 0.25 36.32
CA PHE A 100 -12.97 0.90 36.92
C PHE A 100 -12.31 1.92 35.98
N SER A 101 -12.74 2.01 34.72
CA SER A 101 -12.37 3.15 33.85
C SER A 101 -12.86 4.49 34.41
N LEU A 102 -13.88 4.46 35.28
CA LEU A 102 -14.43 5.60 36.01
C LEU A 102 -13.72 5.90 37.34
N ALA A 103 -12.77 5.07 37.77
CA ALA A 103 -12.09 5.23 39.06
C ALA A 103 -11.47 6.63 39.20
N GLY A 104 -11.51 7.18 40.42
CA GLY A 104 -11.05 8.53 40.71
C GLY A 104 -12.03 9.65 40.33
N ARG A 105 -13.25 9.33 39.87
CA ARG A 105 -14.30 10.31 39.54
C ARG A 105 -15.49 10.21 40.50
N THR A 106 -16.24 11.30 40.61
CA THR A 106 -17.55 11.25 41.26
C THR A 106 -18.57 10.69 40.26
N VAL A 107 -19.16 9.54 40.60
CA VAL A 107 -20.16 8.86 39.77
C VAL A 107 -21.42 8.61 40.58
N GLU A 108 -22.57 8.83 39.97
CA GLU A 108 -23.85 8.36 40.47
C GLU A 108 -24.39 7.29 39.51
N ILE A 109 -24.75 6.14 40.06
CA ILE A 109 -25.33 5.03 39.29
C ILE A 109 -26.74 4.78 39.82
N GLN A 110 -27.69 4.68 38.92
CA GLN A 110 -29.01 4.15 39.20
C GLN A 110 -29.25 2.96 38.29
N SER A 111 -29.77 1.85 38.82
CA SER A 111 -30.07 0.67 38.01
C SER A 111 -31.30 -0.06 38.54
N PHE A 112 -32.01 -0.76 37.65
CA PHE A 112 -33.11 -1.64 38.03
C PHE A 112 -32.58 -3.02 38.39
N SER A 113 -33.02 -3.60 39.50
CA SER A 113 -32.74 -5.01 39.84
C SER A 113 -33.96 -5.87 39.49
N PRO A 114 -33.87 -6.76 38.48
CA PRO A 114 -34.96 -7.67 38.14
C PRO A 114 -35.37 -8.58 39.30
N SER A 115 -34.41 -9.09 40.09
CA SER A 115 -34.69 -10.01 41.20
C SER A 115 -35.28 -9.30 42.41
N ALA A 116 -34.91 -8.04 42.66
CA ALA A 116 -35.48 -7.22 43.73
C ALA A 116 -36.80 -6.53 43.31
N GLY A 117 -37.07 -6.44 41.99
CA GLY A 117 -38.24 -5.77 41.43
C GLY A 117 -38.29 -4.26 41.70
N THR A 118 -37.14 -3.64 41.99
CA THR A 118 -37.04 -2.22 42.34
C THR A 118 -35.72 -1.62 41.82
N ALA A 119 -35.70 -0.31 41.67
CA ALA A 119 -34.50 0.44 41.33
C ALA A 119 -33.70 0.84 42.57
N TRP A 120 -32.39 0.91 42.40
CA TRP A 120 -31.46 1.37 43.43
C TRP A 120 -30.57 2.46 42.88
N LYS A 121 -29.97 3.22 43.79
CA LYS A 121 -29.07 4.33 43.51
C LYS A 121 -27.87 4.28 44.44
N VAL A 122 -26.68 4.54 43.91
CA VAL A 122 -25.47 4.74 44.70
C VAL A 122 -24.68 5.92 44.16
N ARG A 123 -24.13 6.72 45.08
CA ARG A 123 -23.14 7.75 44.75
C ARG A 123 -21.77 7.27 45.20
N ILE A 124 -20.82 7.26 44.27
CA ILE A 124 -19.42 6.87 44.48
C ILE A 124 -18.57 8.15 44.34
N PRO A 125 -18.17 8.80 45.45
CA PRO A 125 -17.24 9.92 45.40
C PRO A 125 -15.87 9.50 44.85
N ALA A 126 -15.12 10.44 44.25
CA ALA A 126 -13.78 10.19 43.71
C ALA A 126 -12.82 9.48 44.67
N HIS A 127 -12.86 9.81 45.97
CA HIS A 127 -11.99 9.19 46.99
C HIS A 127 -12.46 7.80 47.44
N ALA A 128 -13.72 7.42 47.17
CA ALA A 128 -14.32 6.20 47.66
C ALA A 128 -13.94 4.95 46.85
N TRP A 129 -13.40 5.15 45.64
CA TRP A 129 -12.89 4.05 44.81
C TRP A 129 -11.76 3.28 45.51
N ASP A 130 -10.91 3.96 46.29
CA ASP A 130 -9.70 3.37 46.91
C ASP A 130 -9.81 3.20 48.44
N SER A 131 -10.88 3.70 49.05
CA SER A 131 -10.99 3.79 50.51
C SER A 131 -11.53 2.53 51.18
N GLY A 132 -12.27 1.68 50.46
CA GLY A 132 -12.99 0.54 51.04
C GLY A 132 -14.17 0.96 51.92
N ALA A 133 -14.53 2.25 51.95
CA ALA A 133 -15.60 2.74 52.79
C ALA A 133 -16.98 2.23 52.31
N PRO A 134 -17.89 1.83 53.21
CA PRO A 134 -19.26 1.49 52.84
C PRO A 134 -19.99 2.66 52.19
N LEU A 135 -20.58 2.41 51.04
CA LEU A 135 -21.40 3.34 50.27
C LEU A 135 -22.88 2.98 50.46
N PRO A 136 -23.73 3.91 50.92
CA PRO A 136 -25.14 3.66 51.11
C PRO A 136 -25.85 3.46 49.78
N LEU A 137 -26.73 2.44 49.73
CA LEU A 137 -27.69 2.28 48.65
C LEU A 137 -28.97 3.03 48.99
N GLU A 138 -29.42 3.85 48.06
CA GLU A 138 -30.65 4.63 48.11
C GLU A 138 -31.68 4.04 47.14
N GLN A 139 -32.95 4.42 47.32
CA GLN A 139 -34.01 4.07 46.38
C GLN A 139 -33.81 4.82 45.07
N GLY A 140 -33.66 4.08 43.97
CA GLY A 140 -33.55 4.65 42.61
C GLY A 140 -34.91 5.11 42.07
N THR A 141 -34.88 5.99 41.08
CA THR A 141 -36.10 6.55 40.45
C THR A 141 -36.37 6.03 39.04
N ILE A 142 -35.45 5.25 38.48
CA ILE A 142 -35.60 4.70 37.14
C ILE A 142 -36.59 3.52 37.13
N GLY A 143 -37.33 3.35 36.03
CA GLY A 143 -38.26 2.24 35.87
C GLY A 143 -37.63 0.96 35.33
N TRP A 144 -36.53 1.08 34.57
CA TRP A 144 -35.82 -0.02 33.91
C TRP A 144 -34.43 0.47 33.44
N GLY A 145 -33.52 -0.45 33.12
CA GLY A 145 -32.19 -0.12 32.58
C GLY A 145 -31.18 0.36 33.61
N THR A 146 -30.16 1.07 33.13
CA THR A 146 -29.13 1.71 33.96
C THR A 146 -28.92 3.16 33.53
N LEU A 147 -28.68 4.03 34.50
CA LEU A 147 -28.26 5.42 34.32
C LEU A 147 -26.96 5.65 35.09
N ILE A 148 -25.91 6.03 34.37
CA ILE A 148 -24.61 6.38 34.93
C ILE A 148 -24.40 7.88 34.70
N SER A 149 -24.22 8.62 35.79
CA SER A 149 -23.97 10.06 35.76
C SER A 149 -22.57 10.34 36.28
N ILE A 150 -21.74 10.98 35.46
CA ILE A 150 -20.32 11.20 35.72
C ILE A 150 -20.11 12.71 35.82
N GLU A 151 -19.56 13.18 36.94
CA GLU A 151 -19.05 14.56 37.04
C GLU A 151 -17.83 14.66 36.11
N MET A 152 -17.95 15.43 35.02
CA MET A 152 -16.95 15.45 33.97
C MET A 152 -15.70 16.24 34.37
N PRO A 153 -14.50 15.68 34.12
CA PRO A 153 -13.27 16.45 34.05
C PRO A 153 -13.35 17.56 32.99
N GLY A 154 -12.71 18.71 33.23
CA GLY A 154 -12.79 19.86 32.33
C GLY A 154 -12.20 19.62 30.93
N ASP A 155 -11.27 18.68 30.80
CA ASP A 155 -10.61 18.25 29.56
C ASP A 155 -11.49 17.33 28.69
N TRP A 156 -12.48 16.63 29.27
CA TRP A 156 -13.39 15.77 28.51
C TRP A 156 -14.43 16.53 27.69
N HIS A 157 -14.68 17.79 28.02
CA HIS A 157 -15.70 18.59 27.34
C HIS A 157 -15.34 18.84 25.86
N PHE A 158 -14.05 19.03 25.57
CA PHE A 158 -13.59 19.31 24.23
C PHE A 158 -13.59 18.03 23.37
N GLY A 159 -14.37 18.01 22.29
CA GLY A 159 -14.40 16.91 21.33
C GLY A 159 -15.33 15.74 21.68
N LEU A 160 -16.05 15.77 22.80
CA LEU A 160 -16.93 14.67 23.22
C LEU A 160 -17.98 14.31 22.16
N HIS A 161 -18.60 15.31 21.52
CA HIS A 161 -19.56 15.08 20.43
C HIS A 161 -18.95 14.28 19.28
N SER A 162 -17.70 14.58 18.93
CA SER A 162 -16.97 13.85 17.88
C SER A 162 -16.67 12.42 18.33
N ILE A 163 -16.27 12.22 19.59
CA ILE A 163 -16.03 10.89 20.16
C ILE A 163 -17.30 10.04 20.15
N VAL A 164 -18.44 10.60 20.58
CA VAL A 164 -19.73 9.91 20.60
C VAL A 164 -20.19 9.55 19.19
N ALA A 165 -20.09 10.48 18.23
CA ALA A 165 -20.42 10.19 16.84
C ALA A 165 -19.54 9.08 16.25
N ASP A 166 -18.24 9.10 16.55
CA ASP A 166 -17.26 8.14 16.05
C ASP A 166 -17.38 6.74 16.70
N ILE A 167 -17.83 6.66 17.96
CA ILE A 167 -18.23 5.40 18.59
C ILE A 167 -19.52 4.87 17.94
N ALA A 168 -20.54 5.73 17.83
CA ALA A 168 -21.85 5.37 17.30
C ALA A 168 -21.80 4.84 15.87
N LEU A 169 -20.85 5.34 15.06
CA LEU A 169 -20.76 5.07 13.63
C LEU A 169 -20.85 3.57 13.28
N HIS A 170 -20.17 2.69 14.02
CA HIS A 170 -20.19 1.24 13.78
C HIS A 170 -20.62 0.43 15.01
N PHE A 171 -21.26 1.10 15.98
CA PHE A 171 -21.81 0.43 17.16
C PHE A 171 -23.15 -0.26 16.80
N PRO A 172 -23.45 -1.46 17.31
CA PRO A 172 -24.66 -2.21 16.90
C PRO A 172 -25.97 -1.55 17.35
N LEU A 173 -25.96 -0.81 18.46
CA LEU A 173 -27.16 -0.15 19.00
C LEU A 173 -27.25 1.33 18.56
N PRO A 174 -28.46 1.88 18.39
CA PRO A 174 -28.63 3.31 18.17
C PRO A 174 -28.20 4.10 19.42
N ILE A 175 -27.40 5.15 19.19
CA ILE A 175 -26.92 6.07 20.23
C ILE A 175 -27.49 7.46 19.95
N THR A 176 -28.07 8.11 20.97
CA THR A 176 -28.46 9.52 20.91
C THR A 176 -27.52 10.38 21.75
N MET A 177 -27.19 11.58 21.29
CA MET A 177 -26.46 12.60 22.06
C MET A 177 -27.37 13.82 22.26
N ASN A 178 -27.70 14.19 23.50
CA ASN A 178 -28.64 15.28 23.81
C ASN A 178 -29.97 15.15 23.05
N GLY A 179 -30.51 13.92 22.99
CA GLY A 179 -31.72 13.58 22.23
C GLY A 179 -31.56 13.50 20.70
N VAL A 180 -30.39 13.80 20.14
CA VAL A 180 -30.14 13.73 18.69
C VAL A 180 -29.51 12.38 18.32
N LEU A 181 -30.15 11.63 17.42
CA LEU A 181 -29.64 10.36 16.91
C LEU A 181 -28.30 10.56 16.19
N GLN A 182 -27.29 9.78 16.59
CA GLN A 182 -25.96 9.82 15.99
C GLN A 182 -25.91 9.01 14.68
N PRO A 183 -25.03 9.38 13.73
CA PRO A 183 -24.88 8.66 12.47
C PRO A 183 -24.41 7.22 12.71
N ARG A 184 -24.87 6.31 11.85
CA ARG A 184 -24.52 4.90 11.91
C ARG A 184 -24.39 4.34 10.50
N GLU A 185 -23.42 3.46 10.31
CA GLU A 185 -23.05 2.86 9.04
C GLU A 185 -22.59 1.41 9.25
N ASP A 186 -22.90 0.53 8.29
CA ASP A 186 -22.33 -0.82 8.31
C ASP A 186 -20.80 -0.72 8.12
N PHE A 187 -20.05 -1.38 9.01
CA PHE A 187 -18.60 -1.40 8.96
C PHE A 187 -18.05 -1.95 7.64
N LEU A 188 -18.81 -2.82 6.99
CA LEU A 188 -18.46 -3.46 5.72
C LEU A 188 -19.10 -2.77 4.50
N LYS A 189 -19.62 -1.55 4.65
CA LYS A 189 -20.20 -0.80 3.52
C LYS A 189 -19.18 -0.68 2.38
N GLY A 190 -19.66 -0.89 1.15
CA GLY A 190 -18.83 -0.82 -0.05
C GLY A 190 -18.00 -2.05 -0.35
N ALA A 191 -18.08 -3.12 0.47
CA ALA A 191 -17.42 -4.38 0.16
C ALA A 191 -18.00 -5.00 -1.13
N LEU A 192 -17.12 -5.54 -1.97
CA LEU A 192 -17.48 -6.26 -3.20
C LEU A 192 -18.10 -7.63 -2.90
N LEU A 193 -17.65 -8.24 -1.81
CA LEU A 193 -18.11 -9.51 -1.30
C LEU A 193 -18.16 -9.44 0.22
N VAL A 194 -19.21 -9.96 0.83
CA VAL A 194 -19.29 -10.19 2.27
C VAL A 194 -19.56 -11.68 2.52
N GLU A 195 -18.70 -12.32 3.31
CA GLU A 195 -18.86 -13.72 3.72
C GLU A 195 -18.94 -13.86 5.24
N ASP A 196 -19.80 -14.78 5.70
CA ASP A 196 -19.86 -15.17 7.10
C ASP A 196 -18.90 -16.35 7.36
N ALA A 197 -17.94 -16.16 8.27
CA ALA A 197 -17.01 -17.20 8.69
C ALA A 197 -16.44 -16.93 10.09
N CYS A 198 -16.14 -17.98 10.85
CA CYS A 198 -15.54 -17.87 12.18
C CYS A 198 -16.31 -16.94 13.13
N GLY A 199 -17.65 -16.89 13.03
CA GLY A 199 -18.47 -15.99 13.84
C GLY A 199 -18.33 -14.51 13.47
N CYS A 200 -17.79 -14.21 12.29
CA CYS A 200 -17.53 -12.86 11.80
C CYS A 200 -18.13 -12.66 10.41
N ARG A 201 -18.40 -11.39 10.06
CA ARG A 201 -18.64 -10.96 8.67
C ARG A 201 -17.33 -10.46 8.09
N ILE A 202 -16.94 -10.92 6.92
CA ILE A 202 -15.67 -10.57 6.24
C ILE A 202 -16.00 -9.86 4.95
N GLY A 203 -15.68 -8.57 4.86
CA GLY A 203 -15.87 -7.75 3.66
C GLY A 203 -14.57 -7.63 2.85
N VAL A 204 -14.65 -7.86 1.53
CA VAL A 204 -13.53 -7.79 0.58
C VAL A 204 -13.60 -6.54 -0.29
N TYR A 205 -12.45 -5.90 -0.54
CA TYR A 205 -12.31 -4.67 -1.32
C TYR A 205 -11.14 -4.80 -2.30
N ASP A 206 -11.27 -4.27 -3.53
CA ASP A 206 -10.19 -4.20 -4.53
C ASP A 206 -9.40 -2.89 -4.48
N LEU A 207 -9.89 -1.90 -3.74
CA LEU A 207 -9.19 -0.67 -3.38
C LEU A 207 -9.87 -0.05 -2.14
N ASP A 208 -9.38 -0.37 -0.94
CA ASP A 208 -9.93 0.21 0.28
C ASP A 208 -9.40 1.65 0.49
N PRO A 209 -10.25 2.69 0.42
CA PRO A 209 -9.82 4.09 0.61
C PRO A 209 -9.31 4.37 2.03
N ASP A 210 -9.78 3.63 3.04
CA ASP A 210 -9.38 3.79 4.44
C ASP A 210 -8.28 2.80 4.85
N TRP A 211 -7.65 2.12 3.87
CA TRP A 211 -6.54 1.21 4.09
C TRP A 211 -5.47 1.78 5.03
N GLN A 212 -5.18 3.08 4.91
CA GLN A 212 -4.15 3.76 5.71
C GLN A 212 -4.52 3.91 7.20
N ASP A 213 -5.80 3.90 7.58
CA ASP A 213 -6.20 3.95 9.01
C ASP A 213 -5.81 2.65 9.74
N GLY A 214 -5.77 1.54 9.00
CA GLY A 214 -5.33 0.23 9.50
C GLY A 214 -6.28 -0.44 10.50
N ARG A 215 -7.37 0.24 10.88
CA ARG A 215 -8.41 -0.24 11.79
C ARG A 215 -9.40 -1.17 11.09
N ARG A 216 -8.95 -2.39 10.80
CA ARG A 216 -9.66 -3.33 9.91
C ARG A 216 -10.57 -4.34 10.61
N ILE A 217 -10.63 -4.33 11.95
CA ILE A 217 -11.58 -5.18 12.69
C ILE A 217 -12.47 -4.33 13.59
N ASN A 218 -13.77 -4.55 13.52
CA ASN A 218 -14.77 -3.94 14.39
C ASN A 218 -15.27 -4.91 15.46
N PHE A 219 -14.94 -4.64 16.72
CA PHE A 219 -15.48 -5.32 17.90
C PHE A 219 -16.66 -4.53 18.43
N HIS A 220 -17.78 -4.61 17.72
CA HIS A 220 -19.04 -3.99 18.13
C HIS A 220 -18.89 -2.48 18.42
N GLY A 221 -18.28 -1.76 17.48
CA GLY A 221 -17.96 -0.34 17.55
C GLY A 221 -16.54 -0.03 18.03
N LEU A 222 -15.80 -1.00 18.60
CA LEU A 222 -14.37 -0.84 18.90
C LEU A 222 -13.55 -1.24 17.69
N ARG A 223 -13.10 -0.26 16.93
CA ARG A 223 -12.25 -0.48 15.75
C ARG A 223 -10.79 -0.60 16.14
N VAL A 224 -10.18 -1.74 15.85
CA VAL A 224 -8.79 -2.04 16.22
C VAL A 224 -7.92 -2.26 15.00
N LYS A 225 -6.63 -1.93 15.15
CA LYS A 225 -5.63 -2.22 14.12
C LYS A 225 -5.32 -3.70 14.11
N CYS A 226 -5.24 -4.29 12.93
CA CYS A 226 -4.87 -5.69 12.77
C CYS A 226 -4.18 -5.91 11.42
N SER A 227 -3.14 -6.75 11.42
CA SER A 227 -2.60 -7.30 10.19
C SER A 227 -3.50 -8.45 9.71
N LEU A 228 -4.20 -8.21 8.60
CA LEU A 228 -5.04 -9.10 7.83
C LEU A 228 -4.44 -9.27 6.44
N PRO A 229 -4.69 -10.42 5.78
CA PRO A 229 -4.13 -10.72 4.47
C PRO A 229 -4.45 -9.65 3.44
N THR A 230 -3.52 -9.49 2.50
CA THR A 230 -3.68 -8.66 1.32
C THR A 230 -3.09 -9.36 0.12
N THR A 231 -3.70 -9.19 -1.04
CA THR A 231 -3.24 -9.79 -2.28
C THR A 231 -3.13 -8.72 -3.36
N LEU A 232 -2.07 -8.79 -4.15
CA LEU A 232 -1.80 -7.85 -5.25
C LEU A 232 -1.85 -8.61 -6.57
N GLU A 233 -2.57 -8.08 -7.55
CA GLU A 233 -2.46 -8.54 -8.93
C GLU A 233 -1.35 -7.77 -9.64
N LEU A 234 -0.57 -8.48 -10.48
CA LEU A 234 0.59 -7.89 -11.14
C LEU A 234 0.18 -6.83 -12.17
N LYS A 235 0.88 -5.69 -12.14
CA LYS A 235 0.77 -4.58 -13.11
C LYS A 235 -0.66 -4.01 -13.27
N ASP A 236 -1.55 -4.32 -12.34
CA ASP A 236 -2.82 -3.62 -12.13
C ASP A 236 -2.67 -2.77 -10.86
N SER A 237 -2.22 -1.53 -11.03
CA SER A 237 -1.96 -0.61 -9.91
C SER A 237 -3.19 -0.31 -9.05
N SER A 238 -4.38 -0.67 -9.53
CA SER A 238 -5.65 -0.55 -8.82
C SER A 238 -6.13 -1.83 -8.14
N ALA A 239 -5.53 -2.99 -8.39
CA ALA A 239 -6.01 -4.27 -7.85
C ALA A 239 -5.25 -4.68 -6.57
N ARG A 240 -5.41 -3.89 -5.50
CA ARG A 240 -4.96 -4.27 -4.16
C ARG A 240 -6.14 -4.80 -3.36
N TRP A 241 -6.19 -6.12 -3.23
CA TRP A 241 -7.22 -6.80 -2.49
C TRP A 241 -6.97 -6.75 -0.99
N THR A 242 -7.98 -6.31 -0.25
CA THR A 242 -7.92 -6.11 1.18
C THR A 242 -9.24 -6.55 1.83
N VAL A 243 -9.22 -6.70 3.15
CA VAL A 243 -10.37 -7.14 3.93
C VAL A 243 -10.62 -6.27 5.15
N ARG A 244 -11.88 -6.16 5.52
CA ARG A 244 -12.35 -5.68 6.84
C ARG A 244 -13.20 -6.77 7.49
N ILE A 245 -13.18 -6.83 8.81
CA ILE A 245 -13.87 -7.88 9.57
C ILE A 245 -14.77 -7.23 10.63
N ASP A 246 -16.03 -7.62 10.64
CA ASP A 246 -16.98 -7.24 11.67
C ASP A 246 -17.30 -8.45 12.56
N ILE A 247 -17.01 -8.35 13.86
CA ILE A 247 -17.23 -9.44 14.82
C ILE A 247 -18.72 -9.54 15.13
N VAL A 248 -19.28 -10.76 15.04
CA VAL A 248 -20.69 -11.05 15.38
C VAL A 248 -20.75 -11.89 16.65
N ASP A 249 -20.15 -13.07 16.64
CA ASP A 249 -20.09 -14.02 17.75
C ASP A 249 -18.81 -14.88 17.62
N ALA A 250 -17.67 -14.30 17.99
CA ALA A 250 -16.35 -14.91 17.87
C ALA A 250 -15.65 -15.00 19.24
N PRO A 251 -16.10 -15.92 20.13
CA PRO A 251 -15.59 -16.06 21.50
C PRO A 251 -14.07 -16.16 21.61
N ASP A 252 -13.45 -16.86 20.68
CA ASP A 252 -12.03 -17.20 20.72
C ASP A 252 -11.13 -16.08 20.14
N VAL A 253 -11.72 -15.00 19.63
CA VAL A 253 -10.98 -13.83 19.13
C VAL A 253 -10.93 -12.77 20.23
N HIS A 254 -9.77 -12.67 20.88
CA HIS A 254 -9.60 -11.80 22.04
C HIS A 254 -8.82 -10.54 21.72
N LEU A 255 -9.08 -9.48 22.50
CA LEU A 255 -8.26 -8.28 22.54
C LEU A 255 -7.30 -8.33 23.72
N VAL A 256 -6.10 -7.75 23.55
CA VAL A 256 -5.14 -7.59 24.64
C VAL A 256 -5.76 -6.73 25.73
N LEU A 257 -5.98 -7.35 26.88
CA LEU A 257 -6.50 -6.66 28.05
C LEU A 257 -5.38 -5.85 28.73
N PRO A 258 -5.74 -4.73 29.38
CA PRO A 258 -7.08 -4.15 29.52
C PRO A 258 -7.39 -3.06 28.50
N ALA A 259 -6.38 -2.54 27.78
CA ALA A 259 -6.53 -1.40 26.89
C ALA A 259 -7.31 -1.71 25.61
N ARG A 260 -7.43 -3.00 25.22
CA ARG A 260 -8.21 -3.48 24.08
C ARG A 260 -7.85 -2.84 22.72
N LYS A 261 -6.57 -2.49 22.54
CA LYS A 261 -6.07 -1.81 21.33
C LYS A 261 -5.53 -2.77 20.28
N GLU A 262 -5.21 -3.99 20.68
CA GLU A 262 -4.53 -5.00 19.87
C GLU A 262 -5.28 -6.33 19.98
N VAL A 263 -5.24 -7.13 18.92
CA VAL A 263 -5.83 -8.47 18.88
C VAL A 263 -4.79 -9.49 19.35
N ILE A 264 -5.21 -10.49 20.12
CA ILE A 264 -4.33 -11.56 20.59
C ILE A 264 -4.06 -12.54 19.44
N GLU A 265 -2.78 -12.83 19.22
CA GLU A 265 -2.34 -13.84 18.24
C GLU A 265 -2.57 -15.25 18.78
N ASN A 266 -3.56 -15.95 18.23
CA ASN A 266 -3.91 -17.31 18.63
C ASN A 266 -4.43 -18.14 17.42
N GLY A 267 -4.83 -19.38 17.69
CA GLY A 267 -5.36 -20.29 16.65
C GLY A 267 -6.64 -19.78 15.97
N ALA A 268 -7.52 -19.10 16.70
CA ALA A 268 -8.74 -18.52 16.14
C ALA A 268 -8.43 -17.35 15.20
N MET A 269 -7.50 -16.48 15.57
CA MET A 269 -7.04 -15.39 14.69
C MET A 269 -6.35 -15.94 13.44
N LYS A 270 -5.57 -17.04 13.55
CA LYS A 270 -5.02 -17.72 12.37
C LYS A 270 -6.13 -18.24 11.45
N ALA A 271 -7.12 -18.93 11.99
CA ALA A 271 -8.26 -19.45 11.21
C ALA A 271 -9.07 -18.33 10.55
N LEU A 272 -9.25 -17.20 11.25
CA LEU A 272 -9.92 -16.02 10.72
C LEU A 272 -9.13 -15.37 9.57
N ARG A 273 -7.79 -15.35 9.64
CA ARG A 273 -6.95 -14.90 8.51
C ARG A 273 -7.04 -15.84 7.32
N ASP A 274 -6.98 -17.15 7.52
CA ASP A 274 -7.16 -18.13 6.44
C ASP A 274 -8.56 -17.97 5.79
N ALA A 275 -9.61 -17.74 6.59
CA ALA A 275 -10.94 -17.47 6.09
C ALA A 275 -11.03 -16.15 5.29
N ALA A 276 -10.33 -15.10 5.75
CA ALA A 276 -10.31 -13.82 5.07
C ALA A 276 -9.49 -13.86 3.77
N GLU A 277 -8.38 -14.58 3.75
CA GLU A 277 -7.58 -14.81 2.55
C GLU A 277 -8.39 -15.60 1.51
N ARG A 278 -9.11 -16.64 1.96
CA ARG A 278 -10.05 -17.39 1.11
C ARG A 278 -11.14 -16.50 0.53
N ALA A 279 -11.69 -15.56 1.30
CA ALA A 279 -12.70 -14.62 0.82
C ALA A 279 -12.14 -13.70 -0.28
N ILE A 280 -10.88 -13.25 -0.15
CA ILE A 280 -10.17 -12.51 -1.21
C ILE A 280 -10.13 -13.33 -2.50
N TYR A 281 -9.66 -14.58 -2.44
CA TYR A 281 -9.56 -15.42 -3.65
C TYR A 281 -10.92 -15.71 -4.28
N LYS A 282 -11.99 -15.86 -3.49
CA LYS A 282 -13.35 -16.00 -4.03
C LYS A 282 -13.84 -14.74 -4.74
N ALA A 283 -13.53 -13.56 -4.21
CA ALA A 283 -13.87 -12.30 -4.87
C ALA A 283 -13.09 -12.16 -6.20
N ILE A 284 -11.83 -12.58 -6.24
CA ILE A 284 -11.03 -12.66 -7.47
C ILE A 284 -11.65 -13.65 -8.45
N ALA A 285 -12.08 -14.83 -7.99
CA ALA A 285 -12.70 -15.86 -8.83
C ALA A 285 -14.01 -15.40 -9.51
N ALA A 286 -14.66 -14.37 -8.97
CA ALA A 286 -15.85 -13.78 -9.57
C ALA A 286 -15.54 -12.85 -10.75
N ARG A 287 -14.28 -12.43 -10.94
CA ARG A 287 -13.82 -11.69 -12.11
C ARG A 287 -13.62 -12.63 -13.30
N PRO A 288 -13.73 -12.13 -14.55
CA PRO A 288 -13.55 -12.97 -15.74
C PRO A 288 -12.14 -13.56 -15.86
N ASP A 289 -11.13 -12.90 -15.30
CA ASP A 289 -9.74 -13.31 -15.27
C ASP A 289 -9.00 -12.64 -14.10
N HIS A 290 -7.73 -13.01 -13.89
CA HIS A 290 -6.85 -12.43 -12.88
C HIS A 290 -5.38 -12.41 -13.31
N ARG A 291 -4.56 -11.66 -12.58
CA ARG A 291 -3.10 -11.55 -12.72
C ARG A 291 -2.35 -11.82 -11.41
N LEU A 292 -2.90 -12.72 -10.59
CA LEU A 292 -2.23 -13.22 -9.38
C LEU A 292 -0.84 -13.82 -9.68
N PRO A 293 0.17 -13.55 -8.82
CA PRO A 293 1.39 -14.34 -8.76
C PRO A 293 1.09 -15.84 -8.61
N PHE A 294 1.94 -16.70 -9.16
CA PHE A 294 1.76 -18.15 -9.13
C PHE A 294 1.61 -18.69 -7.71
N ALA A 295 2.46 -18.24 -6.78
CA ALA A 295 2.37 -18.63 -5.37
C ALA A 295 1.02 -18.26 -4.71
N ALA A 296 0.41 -17.14 -5.11
CA ALA A 296 -0.92 -16.75 -4.59
C ALA A 296 -2.04 -17.62 -5.20
N TRP A 297 -1.86 -18.06 -6.45
CA TRP A 297 -2.79 -18.99 -7.10
C TRP A 297 -2.71 -20.40 -6.51
N GLU A 298 -1.52 -20.92 -6.23
CA GLU A 298 -1.34 -22.18 -5.48
C GLU A 298 -1.96 -22.06 -4.08
N ARG A 299 -1.72 -20.94 -3.40
CA ARG A 299 -2.30 -20.65 -2.09
C ARG A 299 -3.83 -20.60 -2.11
N ALA A 300 -4.43 -20.08 -3.17
CA ALA A 300 -5.88 -20.14 -3.36
C ALA A 300 -6.38 -21.58 -3.40
N GLN A 301 -5.68 -22.46 -4.12
CA GLN A 301 -5.99 -23.89 -4.20
C GLN A 301 -5.84 -24.59 -2.84
N GLU A 302 -4.79 -24.30 -2.07
CA GLU A 302 -4.62 -24.81 -0.70
C GLU A 302 -5.79 -24.42 0.21
N LEU A 303 -6.35 -23.22 0.03
CA LEU A 303 -7.52 -22.72 0.76
C LEU A 303 -8.85 -23.21 0.19
N GLY A 304 -8.81 -24.09 -0.84
CA GLY A 304 -9.98 -24.70 -1.45
C GLY A 304 -10.74 -23.79 -2.44
N VAL A 305 -10.08 -22.76 -2.98
CA VAL A 305 -10.63 -21.89 -4.02
C VAL A 305 -10.01 -22.27 -5.36
N ALA A 306 -10.84 -22.79 -6.27
CA ALA A 306 -10.41 -23.08 -7.63
C ALA A 306 -10.42 -21.80 -8.47
N LEU A 307 -9.27 -21.44 -9.02
CA LEU A 307 -9.09 -20.33 -9.96
C LEU A 307 -8.58 -20.89 -11.30
N PRO A 308 -8.96 -20.29 -12.45
CA PRO A 308 -8.32 -20.62 -13.72
C PRO A 308 -6.83 -20.23 -13.69
N GLU A 309 -6.06 -20.59 -14.72
CA GLU A 309 -4.72 -20.00 -14.86
C GLU A 309 -4.83 -18.47 -15.05
N SER A 310 -3.79 -17.75 -14.66
CA SER A 310 -3.75 -16.29 -14.83
C SER A 310 -3.91 -15.89 -16.29
N ARG A 311 -4.39 -14.67 -16.51
CA ARG A 311 -4.51 -14.06 -17.85
C ARG A 311 -3.16 -14.17 -18.57
N SER A 312 -3.19 -14.81 -19.73
CA SER A 312 -2.02 -15.03 -20.61
C SER A 312 -1.61 -13.76 -21.36
N SER A 313 -1.21 -12.74 -20.63
CA SER A 313 -0.75 -11.48 -21.19
C SER A 313 0.39 -10.89 -20.39
N LEU A 314 1.32 -10.22 -21.08
CA LEU A 314 2.54 -9.66 -20.47
C LEU A 314 2.74 -8.21 -20.90
N SER A 315 3.53 -7.47 -20.12
CA SER A 315 3.88 -6.09 -20.47
C SER A 315 4.77 -6.09 -21.72
N PRO A 316 4.49 -5.27 -22.76
CA PRO A 316 5.36 -5.16 -23.93
C PRO A 316 6.75 -4.71 -23.53
N TRP A 317 7.77 -5.37 -24.07
CA TRP A 317 9.15 -5.00 -23.78
C TRP A 317 9.57 -3.75 -24.56
N HIS A 318 10.33 -2.91 -23.88
CA HIS A 318 11.00 -1.75 -24.43
C HIS A 318 12.45 -1.75 -23.92
N PRO A 319 13.44 -1.42 -24.77
CA PRO A 319 14.83 -1.34 -24.35
C PRO A 319 15.01 -0.50 -23.08
N GLN A 320 15.74 -1.00 -22.09
CA GLN A 320 16.07 -0.26 -20.87
C GLN A 320 16.92 0.97 -21.24
N THR A 321 16.66 2.10 -20.58
CA THR A 321 17.52 3.30 -20.67
C THR A 321 18.24 3.50 -19.35
N ALA A 322 19.41 4.15 -19.37
CA ALA A 322 20.16 4.45 -18.15
C ALA A 322 19.35 5.32 -17.15
N ASP A 323 18.45 6.18 -17.63
CA ASP A 323 17.61 7.06 -16.80
C ASP A 323 16.15 6.56 -16.56
N ASP A 324 15.93 5.25 -16.50
CA ASP A 324 14.56 4.68 -16.45
C ASP A 324 13.73 4.97 -15.17
N HIS A 325 14.26 5.76 -14.23
CA HIS A 325 13.56 6.18 -13.00
C HIS A 325 12.44 7.20 -13.28
N HIS A 326 12.46 7.91 -14.42
CA HIS A 326 11.52 8.99 -14.76
C HIS A 326 10.26 8.58 -15.54
N GLY A 327 9.69 7.41 -15.22
CA GLY A 327 8.27 7.16 -15.45
C GLY A 327 7.92 6.39 -16.73
N ARG A 328 7.92 5.06 -16.63
CA ARG A 328 7.25 4.19 -17.62
C ARG A 328 5.80 3.91 -17.17
N ILE A 329 4.83 4.67 -17.67
CA ILE A 329 3.40 4.34 -17.51
C ILE A 329 3.02 3.22 -18.50
N ARG A 330 3.13 1.98 -18.00
CA ARG A 330 2.69 0.70 -18.60
C ARG A 330 1.17 0.48 -18.66
N THR A 331 0.42 0.85 -19.72
CA THR A 331 -1.04 0.58 -19.78
C THR A 331 -1.52 -0.38 -20.88
N ARG A 332 -0.63 -0.94 -21.70
CA ARG A 332 -1.01 -1.93 -22.72
C ARG A 332 -0.36 -3.27 -22.42
N PHE A 333 -1.15 -4.34 -22.49
CA PHE A 333 -0.66 -5.72 -22.40
C PHE A 333 -0.59 -6.34 -23.80
N ALA A 334 0.43 -7.17 -24.00
CA ALA A 334 0.54 -8.10 -25.11
C ALA A 334 -0.35 -9.31 -24.85
N SER A 335 -1.36 -9.57 -25.68
CA SER A 335 -2.27 -10.71 -25.52
C SER A 335 -2.46 -11.55 -26.78
N GLU A 336 -1.84 -11.18 -27.91
CA GLU A 336 -2.00 -11.84 -29.21
C GLU A 336 -0.65 -11.96 -29.93
N GLY A 337 -0.43 -13.05 -30.67
CA GLY A 337 0.83 -13.31 -31.37
C GLY A 337 1.86 -14.10 -30.54
N THR A 338 2.95 -14.52 -31.18
CA THR A 338 4.00 -15.32 -30.53
C THR A 338 4.85 -14.41 -29.64
N MET A 339 4.77 -14.58 -28.32
CA MET A 339 5.56 -13.82 -27.36
C MET A 339 6.99 -14.37 -27.25
N LEU A 340 7.96 -13.49 -27.01
CA LEU A 340 9.34 -13.83 -26.62
C LEU A 340 9.69 -13.00 -25.38
N ILE A 341 9.99 -13.68 -24.28
CA ILE A 341 10.38 -13.04 -23.03
C ILE A 341 11.78 -12.48 -23.19
N VAL A 342 11.93 -11.20 -22.85
CA VAL A 342 13.22 -10.54 -22.71
C VAL A 342 13.45 -10.31 -21.21
N PRO A 343 14.53 -10.87 -20.63
CA PRO A 343 14.85 -10.67 -19.22
C PRO A 343 15.23 -9.21 -18.97
N PHE A 344 15.41 -8.87 -17.70
CA PHE A 344 16.07 -7.61 -17.37
C PHE A 344 17.48 -7.59 -17.97
N LEU A 345 17.80 -6.53 -18.71
CA LEU A 345 19.08 -6.31 -19.38
C LEU A 345 19.52 -4.87 -19.11
N GLN A 346 20.83 -4.67 -18.94
CA GLN A 346 21.41 -3.32 -18.86
C GLN A 346 21.22 -2.56 -20.19
N PRO A 347 21.23 -1.21 -20.18
CA PRO A 347 20.94 -0.40 -21.36
C PRO A 347 21.82 -0.73 -22.58
N ASP A 348 23.11 -0.96 -22.38
CA ASP A 348 24.12 -1.33 -23.37
C ASP A 348 23.78 -2.64 -24.11
N LEU A 349 23.16 -3.61 -23.42
CA LEU A 349 22.68 -4.86 -24.03
C LEU A 349 21.25 -4.73 -24.59
N ALA A 350 20.39 -3.96 -23.93
CA ALA A 350 18.98 -3.81 -24.27
C ALA A 350 18.76 -2.96 -25.53
N GLN A 351 19.46 -1.82 -25.65
CA GLN A 351 19.29 -0.89 -26.78
C GLN A 351 19.59 -1.53 -28.15
N PRO A 352 20.67 -2.33 -28.32
CA PRO A 352 20.92 -3.05 -29.56
C PRO A 352 19.83 -4.04 -29.97
N ILE A 353 19.17 -4.72 -29.01
CA ILE A 353 18.01 -5.58 -29.30
C ILE A 353 16.87 -4.73 -29.87
N GLY A 354 16.70 -3.49 -29.37
CA GLY A 354 15.79 -2.49 -29.92
C GLY A 354 16.05 -2.18 -31.39
N LEU A 355 17.33 -2.06 -31.81
CA LEU A 355 17.73 -1.87 -33.21
C LEU A 355 17.44 -3.11 -34.07
N ALA A 356 17.63 -4.30 -33.50
CA ALA A 356 17.39 -5.57 -34.17
C ALA A 356 15.91 -5.99 -34.24
N ARG A 357 15.00 -5.31 -33.53
CA ARG A 357 13.60 -5.72 -33.34
C ARG A 357 12.83 -6.01 -34.64
N ARG A 358 13.15 -5.31 -35.73
CA ARG A 358 12.48 -5.47 -37.04
C ARG A 358 13.20 -6.45 -37.97
N GLN A 359 14.22 -7.15 -37.49
CA GLN A 359 14.99 -8.12 -38.24
C GLN A 359 14.62 -9.55 -37.86
N THR A 360 14.91 -10.51 -38.74
CA THR A 360 14.72 -11.94 -38.44
C THR A 360 15.75 -12.41 -37.39
N PRO A 361 15.34 -13.21 -36.38
CA PRO A 361 13.99 -13.73 -36.15
C PRO A 361 13.08 -12.84 -35.30
N LEU A 362 13.59 -11.79 -34.67
CA LEU A 362 12.84 -10.96 -33.70
C LEU A 362 11.56 -10.34 -34.27
N GLN A 363 11.53 -10.02 -35.56
CA GLN A 363 10.36 -9.46 -36.24
C GLN A 363 9.10 -10.35 -36.16
N TYR A 364 9.27 -11.65 -35.90
CA TYR A 364 8.18 -12.61 -35.78
C TYR A 364 7.62 -12.72 -34.35
N PHE A 365 8.26 -12.07 -33.38
CA PHE A 365 7.89 -12.14 -31.98
C PHE A 365 7.37 -10.80 -31.47
N GLN A 366 6.40 -10.87 -30.57
CA GLN A 366 6.11 -9.77 -29.66
C GLN A 366 7.06 -9.87 -28.47
N LEU A 367 8.03 -8.97 -28.39
CA LEU A 367 8.93 -8.88 -27.23
C LEU A 367 8.13 -8.42 -26.01
N VAL A 368 8.23 -9.17 -24.92
CA VAL A 368 7.52 -8.94 -23.66
C VAL A 368 8.48 -9.01 -22.49
N GLU A 369 8.15 -8.29 -21.42
CA GLU A 369 8.97 -8.27 -20.20
C GLU A 369 8.84 -9.58 -19.43
N GLU A 370 9.94 -9.98 -18.83
CA GLU A 370 9.96 -11.05 -17.84
C GLU A 370 9.14 -10.65 -16.60
N GLU A 371 8.20 -11.52 -16.21
CA GLU A 371 7.39 -11.38 -15.02
C GLU A 371 7.55 -12.65 -14.16
N ARG A 372 8.71 -12.81 -13.50
CA ARG A 372 9.08 -14.03 -12.75
C ARG A 372 8.05 -14.53 -11.73
N LEU A 373 7.21 -13.63 -11.21
CA LEU A 373 6.13 -13.97 -10.30
C LEU A 373 5.02 -14.83 -10.96
N LEU A 374 5.06 -15.01 -12.28
CA LEU A 374 4.19 -15.90 -13.06
C LEU A 374 4.84 -17.26 -13.39
N GLU A 375 6.11 -17.48 -13.03
CA GLU A 375 6.77 -18.79 -13.18
C GLU A 375 5.97 -19.88 -12.45
N GLY A 376 5.71 -20.99 -13.14
CA GLY A 376 4.85 -22.09 -12.69
C GLY A 376 3.51 -22.18 -13.42
N TYR A 377 3.00 -21.08 -13.98
CA TYR A 377 1.81 -21.17 -14.85
C TYR A 377 2.16 -21.88 -16.15
N ALA A 378 1.31 -22.83 -16.58
CA ALA A 378 1.63 -23.67 -17.72
C ALA A 378 1.80 -22.87 -19.01
N TRP A 379 1.02 -21.81 -19.22
CA TRP A 379 1.16 -20.93 -20.38
C TRP A 379 2.45 -20.10 -20.36
N TYR A 380 2.86 -19.61 -19.18
CA TYR A 380 4.03 -18.74 -19.03
C TYR A 380 5.32 -19.55 -19.20
N ASP A 381 5.39 -20.73 -18.57
CA ASP A 381 6.56 -21.61 -18.64
C ASP A 381 6.82 -22.15 -20.04
N GLN A 382 5.83 -22.12 -20.94
CA GLN A 382 5.95 -22.53 -22.34
C GLN A 382 6.48 -21.43 -23.25
N LEU A 383 6.55 -20.17 -22.79
CA LEU A 383 7.02 -19.06 -23.61
C LEU A 383 8.53 -19.16 -23.86
N PRO A 384 8.99 -18.89 -25.10
CA PRO A 384 10.41 -18.78 -25.36
C PRO A 384 10.99 -17.57 -24.63
N ILE A 385 12.25 -17.68 -24.23
CA ILE A 385 12.95 -16.67 -23.44
C ILE A 385 14.38 -16.47 -23.96
N ILE A 386 14.83 -15.23 -24.02
CA ILE A 386 16.24 -14.90 -24.27
C ILE A 386 17.02 -15.24 -23.00
N VAL A 387 17.98 -16.16 -23.11
CA VAL A 387 18.80 -16.62 -21.98
C VAL A 387 20.23 -16.08 -22.01
N HIS A 388 20.72 -15.69 -23.18
CA HIS A 388 22.05 -15.08 -23.32
C HIS A 388 22.05 -14.05 -24.45
N VAL A 389 22.75 -12.95 -24.22
CA VAL A 389 22.96 -11.87 -25.19
C VAL A 389 24.46 -11.60 -25.26
N SER A 390 25.01 -11.59 -26.46
CA SER A 390 26.40 -11.17 -26.69
C SER A 390 26.57 -10.52 -28.05
N PHE A 391 27.68 -9.85 -28.25
CA PHE A 391 28.02 -9.17 -29.50
C PHE A 391 29.39 -9.64 -29.98
N GLN A 392 29.49 -9.90 -31.28
CA GLN A 392 30.75 -10.12 -31.99
C GLN A 392 31.04 -8.90 -32.85
N ILE A 393 32.19 -8.26 -32.61
CA ILE A 393 32.64 -7.08 -33.32
C ILE A 393 33.81 -7.51 -34.21
N HIS A 394 33.72 -7.24 -35.51
CA HIS A 394 34.80 -7.46 -36.46
C HIS A 394 35.42 -6.12 -36.87
N HIS A 395 36.73 -5.98 -36.66
CA HIS A 395 37.45 -4.76 -36.99
C HIS A 395 38.90 -5.09 -37.36
N ASP A 396 39.35 -4.63 -38.54
CA ASP A 396 40.72 -4.75 -39.03
C ASP A 396 41.29 -6.19 -38.99
N GLY A 397 40.41 -7.17 -39.26
CA GLY A 397 40.75 -8.60 -39.26
C GLY A 397 40.79 -9.26 -37.87
N ALA A 398 40.55 -8.51 -36.80
CA ALA A 398 40.34 -9.01 -35.45
C ALA A 398 38.84 -9.19 -35.13
N ALA A 399 38.55 -10.05 -34.15
CA ALA A 399 37.21 -10.23 -33.60
C ALA A 399 37.22 -10.00 -32.09
N TYR A 400 36.29 -9.19 -31.61
CA TYR A 400 36.11 -8.87 -30.20
C TYR A 400 34.73 -9.32 -29.74
N ARG A 401 34.61 -9.66 -28.46
CA ARG A 401 33.35 -10.09 -27.85
C ARG A 401 32.96 -9.09 -26.76
N TYR A 402 31.69 -8.71 -26.74
CA TYR A 402 31.09 -7.90 -25.70
C TYR A 402 29.84 -8.59 -25.15
N ASP A 403 29.73 -8.74 -23.84
CA ASP A 403 28.56 -9.23 -23.11
C ASP A 403 28.66 -8.83 -21.63
N ASP A 404 27.69 -9.21 -20.80
CA ASP A 404 27.65 -8.90 -19.35
C ASP A 404 28.96 -9.20 -18.60
N ASN A 405 29.78 -10.14 -19.09
CA ASN A 405 31.01 -10.57 -18.44
C ASN A 405 32.28 -10.17 -19.20
N ASN A 406 32.16 -9.60 -20.40
CA ASN A 406 33.28 -9.31 -21.28
C ASN A 406 33.20 -7.86 -21.78
N HIS A 407 34.17 -7.05 -21.36
CA HIS A 407 34.35 -5.68 -21.83
C HIS A 407 35.28 -5.61 -23.04
N LEU A 408 35.16 -4.54 -23.82
CA LEU A 408 36.08 -4.29 -24.91
C LEU A 408 37.44 -3.80 -24.39
N PRO A 409 38.55 -4.06 -25.12
CA PRO A 409 39.86 -3.53 -24.77
C PRO A 409 39.87 -1.99 -24.72
N ALA A 410 40.52 -1.42 -23.72
CA ALA A 410 40.60 0.04 -23.54
C ALA A 410 41.31 0.78 -24.68
N ASP A 411 42.11 0.07 -25.49
CA ASP A 411 42.82 0.59 -26.66
C ASP A 411 42.01 0.52 -27.96
N LEU A 412 40.82 -0.09 -27.94
CA LEU A 412 39.91 -0.11 -29.09
C LEU A 412 39.17 1.24 -29.18
N PRO A 413 39.44 2.09 -30.18
CA PRO A 413 38.81 3.41 -30.28
C PRO A 413 37.36 3.30 -30.77
N SER A 414 36.52 4.24 -30.34
CA SER A 414 35.22 4.49 -30.96
C SER A 414 35.37 4.84 -32.44
N GLY A 415 34.50 4.31 -33.29
CA GLY A 415 34.61 4.52 -34.74
C GLY A 415 33.87 3.51 -35.61
N LEU A 416 34.26 3.51 -36.89
CA LEU A 416 33.70 2.61 -37.89
C LEU A 416 34.37 1.22 -37.82
N VAL A 417 33.55 0.17 -37.76
CA VAL A 417 33.97 -1.23 -37.76
C VAL A 417 33.42 -1.97 -38.98
N ASP A 418 33.98 -3.14 -39.26
CA ASP A 418 33.62 -3.92 -40.45
C ASP A 418 32.23 -4.54 -40.29
N ARG A 419 31.92 -5.07 -39.10
CA ARG A 419 30.62 -5.70 -38.79
C ARG A 419 30.38 -5.83 -37.29
N ILE A 420 29.14 -5.63 -36.88
CA ILE A 420 28.67 -5.94 -35.52
C ILE A 420 27.56 -6.98 -35.61
N VAL A 421 27.71 -8.10 -34.91
CA VAL A 421 26.74 -9.21 -34.87
C VAL A 421 26.20 -9.37 -33.47
N LEU A 422 24.90 -9.14 -33.28
CA LEU A 422 24.16 -9.53 -32.09
C LEU A 422 23.92 -11.05 -32.12
N GLU A 423 24.41 -11.74 -31.11
CA GLU A 423 24.18 -13.17 -30.85
C GLU A 423 23.17 -13.32 -29.70
N LEU A 424 21.99 -13.86 -30.03
CA LEU A 424 20.92 -14.14 -29.08
C LEU A 424 20.77 -15.64 -28.90
N THR A 425 20.89 -16.12 -27.66
CA THR A 425 20.49 -17.49 -27.33
C THR A 425 19.07 -17.48 -26.80
N VAL A 426 18.17 -18.17 -27.49
CA VAL A 426 16.75 -18.28 -27.13
C VAL A 426 16.45 -19.71 -26.73
N ALA A 427 15.96 -19.90 -25.52
CA ALA A 427 15.37 -21.17 -25.09
C ALA A 427 13.92 -21.26 -25.60
N GLN A 428 13.48 -22.43 -26.05
CA GLN A 428 12.10 -22.63 -26.53
C GLN A 428 11.04 -22.43 -25.45
N SER A 429 11.41 -22.58 -24.19
CA SER A 429 10.54 -22.44 -23.03
C SER A 429 11.37 -22.03 -21.82
N GLY A 430 10.75 -21.42 -20.80
CA GLY A 430 11.40 -21.09 -19.53
C GLY A 430 11.79 -22.30 -18.66
N ARG A 431 11.42 -23.52 -19.07
CA ARG A 431 11.73 -24.76 -18.35
C ARG A 431 13.21 -25.11 -18.39
N GLU A 432 13.68 -25.76 -17.32
CA GLU A 432 15.02 -26.32 -17.27
C GLU A 432 15.29 -27.27 -18.45
N ASN A 433 16.50 -27.19 -19.02
CA ASN A 433 16.95 -28.00 -20.15
C ASN A 433 16.15 -27.87 -21.45
N ALA A 434 15.34 -26.81 -21.60
CA ALA A 434 14.68 -26.51 -22.86
C ALA A 434 15.72 -26.35 -23.99
N PRO A 435 15.45 -26.85 -25.21
CA PRO A 435 16.34 -26.65 -26.35
C PRO A 435 16.61 -25.16 -26.59
N GLN A 436 17.89 -24.85 -26.81
CA GLN A 436 18.36 -23.48 -27.04
C GLN A 436 18.82 -23.32 -28.50
N TYR A 437 18.51 -22.17 -29.08
CA TYR A 437 18.90 -21.81 -30.44
C TYR A 437 19.64 -20.49 -30.42
N MET A 438 20.78 -20.45 -31.09
CA MET A 438 21.54 -19.23 -31.29
C MET A 438 21.10 -18.56 -32.58
N HIS A 439 20.81 -17.27 -32.50
CA HIS A 439 20.46 -16.41 -33.62
C HIS A 439 21.49 -15.30 -33.74
N SER A 440 21.91 -15.02 -34.98
CA SER A 440 22.90 -13.99 -35.28
C SER A 440 22.26 -12.91 -36.16
N ILE A 441 22.31 -11.66 -35.72
CA ILE A 441 21.67 -10.51 -36.38
C ILE A 441 22.72 -9.42 -36.56
N ASN A 442 22.89 -8.91 -37.78
CA ASN A 442 23.76 -7.75 -38.00
C ASN A 442 23.07 -6.49 -37.47
N ILE A 443 23.78 -5.69 -36.68
CA ILE A 443 23.26 -4.43 -36.13
C ILE A 443 24.10 -3.24 -36.61
N PRO A 444 23.48 -2.07 -36.80
CA PRO A 444 24.17 -0.93 -37.40
C PRO A 444 25.16 -0.25 -36.44
N ALA A 445 24.91 -0.31 -35.14
CA ALA A 445 25.74 0.32 -34.12
C ALA A 445 25.62 -0.39 -32.77
N LEU A 446 26.62 -0.20 -31.92
CA LEU A 446 26.69 -0.70 -30.54
C LEU A 446 27.39 0.36 -29.68
N VAL A 447 26.80 0.69 -28.54
CA VAL A 447 27.39 1.55 -27.51
C VAL A 447 27.75 0.63 -26.35
N CYS A 448 29.05 0.43 -26.14
CA CYS A 448 29.56 -0.37 -25.03
C CYS A 448 29.92 0.58 -23.90
N ASP A 449 29.28 0.44 -22.75
CA ASP A 449 29.54 1.29 -21.60
C ASP A 449 30.95 1.06 -21.00
N ASN A 450 31.47 -0.17 -21.11
CA ASN A 450 32.69 -0.64 -20.47
C ASN A 450 32.75 -0.32 -18.96
N ASN A 451 31.60 -0.37 -18.26
CA ASN A 451 31.41 0.10 -16.88
C ASN A 451 31.66 1.61 -16.66
N GLY A 452 31.67 2.41 -17.73
CA GLY A 452 31.68 3.87 -17.69
C GLY A 452 30.27 4.44 -17.69
N TRP A 453 30.14 5.70 -17.26
CA TRP A 453 28.86 6.43 -17.20
C TRP A 453 28.85 7.69 -18.05
N ASP A 454 29.92 7.91 -18.84
CA ASP A 454 30.08 9.07 -19.70
C ASP A 454 30.47 8.63 -21.13
N ILE A 455 30.39 9.58 -22.05
CA ILE A 455 30.68 9.36 -23.47
C ILE A 455 32.18 9.05 -23.69
N GLU A 456 33.07 9.56 -22.84
CA GLU A 456 34.52 9.43 -23.01
C GLU A 456 35.03 8.04 -22.64
N ALA A 457 34.41 7.40 -21.64
CA ALA A 457 34.71 6.05 -21.19
C ALA A 457 34.06 4.96 -22.04
N ALA A 458 32.99 5.30 -22.76
CA ALA A 458 32.27 4.36 -23.62
C ALA A 458 32.99 4.09 -24.95
N THR A 459 32.86 2.88 -25.47
CA THR A 459 33.28 2.54 -26.84
C THR A 459 32.06 2.50 -27.76
N ILE A 460 32.00 3.45 -28.70
CA ILE A 460 30.89 3.61 -29.64
C ILE A 460 31.31 3.10 -31.01
N LEU A 461 30.66 2.06 -31.49
CA LEU A 461 31.02 1.37 -32.72
C LEU A 461 29.87 1.43 -33.73
N VAL A 462 30.22 1.68 -34.99
CA VAL A 462 29.25 1.75 -36.10
C VAL A 462 29.72 0.90 -37.27
N THR A 463 28.83 0.07 -37.82
CA THR A 463 29.14 -0.71 -39.02
C THR A 463 29.31 0.24 -40.22
N ARG A 464 30.42 0.13 -40.94
CA ARG A 464 30.86 1.04 -42.02
C ARG A 464 29.80 1.31 -43.10
N ASP A 465 29.01 0.31 -43.44
CA ASP A 465 27.97 0.39 -44.49
C ASP A 465 26.55 0.52 -43.93
N SER A 466 26.40 0.92 -42.66
CA SER A 466 25.08 1.12 -42.06
C SER A 466 24.42 2.43 -42.51
N ASP A 467 23.09 2.45 -42.47
CA ASP A 467 22.24 3.62 -42.78
C ASP A 467 21.91 4.46 -41.54
N ILE A 468 22.61 4.24 -40.42
CA ILE A 468 22.35 4.95 -39.17
C ILE A 468 22.75 6.42 -39.32
N THR A 469 21.84 7.32 -38.93
CA THR A 469 22.09 8.76 -38.95
C THR A 469 22.74 9.23 -37.65
N PRO A 470 23.43 10.39 -37.64
CA PRO A 470 23.94 10.98 -36.40
C PRO A 470 22.86 11.17 -35.34
N ASP A 471 21.64 11.54 -35.74
CA ASP A 471 20.51 11.70 -34.81
C ASP A 471 20.13 10.36 -34.17
N ARG A 472 20.12 9.27 -34.95
CA ARG A 472 19.74 7.95 -34.43
C ARG A 472 20.83 7.36 -33.54
N LEU A 473 22.10 7.56 -33.90
CA LEU A 473 23.23 7.15 -33.07
C LEU A 473 23.33 7.99 -31.80
N GLY A 474 23.11 9.30 -31.87
CA GLY A 474 23.05 10.18 -30.70
C GLY A 474 21.95 9.76 -29.71
N GLN A 475 20.76 9.40 -30.21
CA GLN A 475 19.70 8.81 -29.38
C GLN A 475 20.11 7.49 -28.73
N LEU A 476 20.87 6.65 -29.45
CA LEU A 476 21.37 5.39 -28.91
C LEU A 476 22.38 5.61 -27.78
N ILE A 477 23.32 6.53 -27.97
CA ILE A 477 24.30 6.94 -26.95
C ILE A 477 23.58 7.50 -25.72
N TYR A 478 22.66 8.44 -25.92
CA TYR A 478 21.83 9.02 -24.85
C TYR A 478 21.08 7.92 -24.08
N ALA A 479 20.32 7.08 -24.78
CA ALA A 479 19.52 6.04 -24.15
C ALA A 479 20.37 5.02 -23.37
N THR A 480 21.60 4.79 -23.81
CA THR A 480 22.51 3.81 -23.19
C THR A 480 23.22 4.39 -21.96
N LEU A 481 23.65 5.65 -22.00
CA LEU A 481 24.59 6.20 -21.02
C LEU A 481 24.01 7.29 -20.11
N PHE A 482 23.01 8.05 -20.55
CA PHE A 482 22.52 9.18 -19.77
C PHE A 482 21.77 8.72 -18.52
N CYS A 483 22.23 9.18 -17.36
CA CYS A 483 21.54 9.09 -16.08
C CYS A 483 21.71 10.43 -15.37
N SER A 484 20.63 11.07 -14.91
CA SER A 484 20.75 12.33 -14.18
C SER A 484 21.37 12.11 -12.81
N ILE A 485 22.14 13.10 -12.36
CA ILE A 485 22.69 13.11 -11.00
C ILE A 485 21.82 14.02 -10.14
N ASP A 486 21.13 13.42 -9.17
CA ASP A 486 20.23 14.10 -8.21
C ASP A 486 20.99 14.57 -6.95
N ASP A 487 22.18 15.13 -7.12
CA ASP A 487 22.91 15.80 -6.04
C ASP A 487 22.66 17.31 -6.07
N GLY A 488 22.49 17.93 -4.90
CA GLY A 488 22.02 19.32 -4.77
C GLY A 488 22.92 20.42 -5.37
N ASP A 489 24.12 20.06 -5.84
CA ASP A 489 25.07 20.95 -6.52
C ASP A 489 25.01 20.85 -8.06
N ASN A 490 24.18 19.95 -8.62
CA ASN A 490 24.02 19.78 -10.06
C ASN A 490 22.82 20.54 -10.62
N ASP A 491 22.87 20.81 -11.93
CA ASP A 491 21.78 21.47 -12.65
C ASP A 491 20.48 20.65 -12.65
N SER A 492 19.36 21.25 -13.07
CA SER A 492 18.10 20.50 -13.21
C SER A 492 18.22 19.35 -14.21
N TRP A 493 17.38 18.32 -14.03
CA TRP A 493 17.29 17.19 -14.96
C TRP A 493 17.19 17.64 -16.43
N GLU A 494 16.36 18.64 -16.74
CA GLU A 494 16.18 19.13 -18.11
C GLU A 494 17.47 19.72 -18.68
N THR A 495 18.27 20.38 -17.84
CA THR A 495 19.52 21.02 -18.24
C THR A 495 20.59 19.97 -18.51
N GLN A 496 20.74 19.00 -17.59
CA GLN A 496 21.66 17.87 -17.76
C GLN A 496 21.30 17.05 -19.01
N SER A 497 20.02 16.72 -19.19
CA SER A 497 19.53 15.96 -20.34
C SER A 497 19.81 16.65 -21.67
N ARG A 498 19.56 17.96 -21.78
CA ARG A 498 19.80 18.70 -23.04
C ARG A 498 21.29 18.81 -23.34
N ALA A 499 22.12 19.02 -22.32
CA ALA A 499 23.56 19.05 -22.48
C ALA A 499 24.07 17.70 -23.01
N PHE A 500 23.66 16.59 -22.37
CA PHE A 500 24.05 15.25 -22.80
C PHE A 500 23.55 14.91 -24.21
N GLU A 501 22.30 15.26 -24.55
CA GLU A 501 21.74 15.03 -25.89
C GLU A 501 22.58 15.73 -26.98
N ARG A 502 23.04 16.96 -26.72
CA ARG A 502 23.95 17.68 -27.62
C ARG A 502 25.29 16.97 -27.76
N ASP A 503 25.90 16.60 -26.64
CA ASP A 503 27.24 16.02 -26.64
C ASP A 503 27.21 14.62 -27.31
N ALA A 504 26.17 13.83 -27.06
CA ALA A 504 25.91 12.56 -27.73
C ALA A 504 25.72 12.71 -29.24
N ARG A 505 24.98 13.74 -29.68
CA ARG A 505 24.78 14.02 -31.12
C ARG A 505 26.07 14.48 -31.79
N GLN A 506 26.85 15.32 -31.11
CA GLN A 506 28.15 15.77 -31.60
C GLN A 506 29.11 14.60 -31.79
N GLU A 507 29.19 13.69 -30.82
CA GLU A 507 30.02 12.49 -30.90
C GLU A 507 29.57 11.55 -32.03
N ALA A 508 28.25 11.35 -32.16
CA ALA A 508 27.70 10.58 -33.28
C ALA A 508 28.07 11.18 -34.65
N THR A 509 28.03 12.51 -34.79
CA THR A 509 28.44 13.20 -36.02
C THR A 509 29.93 13.07 -36.25
N ARG A 510 30.76 13.16 -35.21
CA ARG A 510 32.21 12.99 -35.31
C ARG A 510 32.56 11.60 -35.85
N ILE A 511 31.91 10.55 -35.34
CA ILE A 511 32.11 9.16 -35.76
C ILE A 511 31.67 8.94 -37.23
N LEU A 512 30.50 9.48 -37.61
CA LEU A 512 29.90 9.20 -38.92
C LEU A 512 30.40 10.11 -40.04
N LEU A 513 30.64 11.39 -39.76
CA LEU A 513 30.89 12.45 -40.74
C LEU A 513 32.25 13.14 -40.56
N GLY A 514 32.97 12.87 -39.47
CA GLY A 514 34.28 13.43 -39.17
C GLY A 514 34.26 14.71 -38.32
N GLU A 515 35.46 15.16 -37.95
CA GLU A 515 35.69 16.25 -36.99
C GLU A 515 35.07 17.59 -37.43
N ASP A 516 35.28 17.99 -38.69
CA ASP A 516 34.79 19.27 -39.21
C ASP A 516 33.25 19.34 -39.17
N ALA A 517 32.57 18.23 -39.46
CA ALA A 517 31.12 18.17 -39.41
C ALA A 517 30.59 18.27 -37.97
N ALA A 518 31.29 17.66 -37.00
CA ALA A 518 30.95 17.74 -35.59
C ALA A 518 31.12 19.17 -35.04
N ILE A 519 32.20 19.86 -35.43
CA ILE A 519 32.42 21.27 -35.09
C ILE A 519 31.29 22.14 -35.65
N LEU A 520 30.95 21.98 -36.93
CA LEU A 520 29.85 22.73 -37.55
C LEU A 520 28.50 22.46 -36.87
N GLN A 521 28.24 21.22 -36.47
CA GLN A 521 27.02 20.87 -35.73
C GLN A 521 26.98 21.51 -34.35
N ALA A 522 28.08 21.49 -33.59
CA ALA A 522 28.15 22.13 -32.28
C ALA A 522 27.90 23.64 -32.36
N ILE A 523 28.41 24.28 -33.42
CA ILE A 523 28.13 25.69 -33.71
C ILE A 523 26.65 25.90 -34.05
N ASP A 524 26.07 25.10 -34.94
CA ASP A 524 24.65 25.21 -35.34
C ASP A 524 23.70 25.02 -34.14
N MET A 525 23.94 24.00 -33.30
CA MET A 525 23.14 23.76 -32.10
C MET A 525 23.24 24.92 -31.10
N SER A 526 24.45 25.39 -30.80
CA SER A 526 24.66 26.54 -29.92
C SER A 526 24.00 27.81 -30.45
N ALA A 527 24.08 28.03 -31.76
CA ALA A 527 23.42 29.13 -32.43
C ALA A 527 21.90 29.03 -32.33
N ARG A 528 21.31 27.84 -32.53
CA ARG A 528 19.86 27.65 -32.44
C ARG A 528 19.32 28.00 -31.05
N ASP A 529 19.99 27.54 -30.00
CA ASP A 529 19.54 27.75 -28.63
C ASP A 529 19.57 29.23 -28.22
N HIS A 530 20.57 29.97 -28.68
CA HIS A 530 20.81 31.33 -28.22
C HIS A 530 20.37 32.42 -29.21
N LEU A 531 20.24 32.11 -30.51
CA LEU A 531 20.02 33.11 -31.55
C LEU A 531 18.65 33.02 -32.21
N THR A 532 18.01 31.84 -32.26
CA THR A 532 16.75 31.68 -33.05
C THR A 532 15.66 32.66 -32.62
N TRP A 533 15.53 32.92 -31.32
CA TRP A 533 14.51 33.83 -30.77
C TRP A 533 14.85 35.32 -30.94
N LEU A 534 16.10 35.65 -31.30
CA LEU A 534 16.54 37.01 -31.60
C LEU A 534 16.28 37.42 -33.06
N ILE A 535 16.03 36.46 -33.96
CA ILE A 535 15.84 36.71 -35.39
C ILE A 535 14.37 37.09 -35.65
N PRO A 536 14.08 38.29 -36.20
CA PRO A 536 12.71 38.68 -36.54
C PRO A 536 12.07 37.74 -37.56
N GLN A 537 10.77 37.48 -37.43
CA GLN A 537 10.05 36.51 -38.27
C GLN A 537 10.09 36.82 -39.79
N ASP A 538 10.22 38.09 -40.15
CA ASP A 538 10.23 38.60 -41.52
C ASP A 538 11.64 38.85 -42.08
N ARG A 539 12.68 38.46 -41.33
CA ARG A 539 14.08 38.75 -41.67
C ARG A 539 14.93 37.50 -41.62
N LYS A 540 16.00 37.48 -42.43
CA LYS A 540 17.07 36.48 -42.37
C LYS A 540 18.37 37.19 -42.06
N ILE A 541 19.21 36.55 -41.25
CA ILE A 541 20.56 37.05 -40.96
C ILE A 541 21.60 36.08 -41.53
N VAL A 542 22.79 36.60 -41.81
CA VAL A 542 23.99 35.81 -42.02
C VAL A 542 24.99 36.17 -40.93
N ILE A 543 25.65 35.16 -40.37
CA ILE A 543 26.69 35.34 -39.37
C ILE A 543 28.00 34.91 -40.00
N GLN A 544 28.98 35.81 -40.02
CA GLN A 544 30.34 35.49 -40.38
C GLN A 544 31.17 35.49 -39.09
N ALA A 545 31.80 34.36 -38.78
CA ALA A 545 32.54 34.18 -37.54
C ALA A 545 33.95 33.67 -37.84
N GLU A 546 34.92 34.25 -37.15
CA GLU A 546 36.30 33.79 -37.08
C GLU A 546 36.76 33.75 -35.61
N ARG A 547 37.92 33.14 -35.32
CA ARG A 547 38.37 32.89 -33.93
C ARG A 547 38.44 34.16 -33.03
N GLY A 548 38.54 35.34 -33.63
CA GLY A 548 38.66 36.62 -32.92
C GLY A 548 37.45 37.56 -33.04
N GLY A 549 36.40 37.19 -33.76
CA GLY A 549 35.30 38.12 -34.02
C GLY A 549 34.09 37.50 -34.74
N ILE A 550 32.93 38.10 -34.50
CA ILE A 550 31.65 37.72 -35.13
C ILE A 550 31.03 38.98 -35.72
N THR A 551 30.68 38.94 -37.00
CA THR A 551 29.87 39.96 -37.68
C THR A 551 28.52 39.38 -38.07
N VAL A 552 27.48 40.22 -37.95
CA VAL A 552 26.09 39.82 -38.21
C VAL A 552 25.44 40.86 -39.12
N ASP A 553 24.92 40.39 -40.25
CA ASP A 553 24.26 41.22 -41.25
C ASP A 553 22.89 40.65 -41.61
N PHE A 554 21.96 41.50 -42.05
CA PHE A 554 20.71 41.03 -42.66
C PHE A 554 20.94 40.60 -44.10
N ILE A 555 20.37 39.45 -44.48
CA ILE A 555 20.30 39.06 -45.88
C ILE A 555 19.27 39.97 -46.56
N PRO A 556 19.61 40.64 -47.67
CA PRO A 556 18.65 41.43 -48.44
C PRO A 556 17.48 40.55 -48.89
N SER A 557 16.25 41.06 -48.74
CA SER A 557 15.00 40.37 -49.08
C SER A 557 14.88 40.00 -50.54
#